data_AF-A0A9P1MM94-F1
#
_entry.id   AF-A0A9P1MM94-F1
#
_cell.length_a   1.000
_cell.length_b   1.000
_cell.length_c   1.000
_cell.angle_alpha   90.00
_cell.angle_beta   90.00
_cell.angle_gamma   90.00
#
_symmetry.space_group_name_H-M   'P 1'
#
loop_
_entity.id
_entity.type
_entity.pdbx_description
1 polymer ?
#
loop_
_entity_poly.entity_id
_entity_poly.type
_entity_poly.pdbx_seq_one_letter_code
_entity_poly.pdbx_strand_id
1 'polypeptide(L)'
;MEDDCPQGGDDVRLCLLKTLGAHNQRQVPCIACHKDIIVYDKYPLIDGTFFLSPVLHHGPPIEVMYEGRKQYLQQICVSCLWSDWKCNNCGRDGWFNGRALILGTLYYYDIISAGKCCPPTCTVCRSPLLIPENVVMQIVNGNYSLMNELVTCSSCGCKELHCIRDTADVTIAAR
;
A
#
# COMPACT_ATOMS: atom_id res chain seq x y z
N MET A 1 35.54 -18.27 3.70
CA MET A 1 34.89 -17.16 4.41
C MET A 1 33.56 -17.01 3.71
N GLU A 2 32.53 -17.70 4.21
CA GLU A 2 31.21 -17.69 3.61
C GLU A 2 30.58 -16.34 3.96
N ASP A 3 30.16 -15.64 2.91
CA ASP A 3 29.53 -14.32 2.96
C ASP A 3 28.22 -14.47 3.75
N ASP A 4 28.19 -13.95 4.98
CA ASP A 4 26.98 -13.81 5.80
C ASP A 4 26.03 -12.88 5.03
N CYS A 5 25.23 -13.46 4.14
CA CYS A 5 24.08 -12.81 3.53
C CYS A 5 23.21 -12.26 4.68
N PRO A 6 22.75 -10.99 4.63
CA PRO A 6 21.98 -10.40 5.72
C PRO A 6 20.72 -11.23 6.01
N GLN A 7 20.75 -11.95 7.13
CA GLN A 7 19.73 -12.93 7.56
C GLN A 7 18.30 -12.38 7.60
N GLY A 8 18.11 -11.06 7.74
CA GLY A 8 16.78 -10.44 7.82
C GLY A 8 15.97 -10.48 6.51
N GLY A 9 16.61 -10.57 5.34
CA GLY A 9 15.91 -10.61 4.05
C GLY A 9 15.21 -11.94 3.80
N ASP A 10 15.75 -13.04 4.31
CA ASP A 10 15.20 -14.39 4.10
C ASP A 10 13.95 -14.65 4.94
N ASP A 11 13.84 -14.09 6.15
CA ASP A 11 12.66 -14.25 6.99
C ASP A 11 11.40 -13.65 6.35
N VAL A 12 11.52 -12.44 5.78
CA VAL A 12 10.41 -11.79 5.05
C VAL A 12 10.03 -12.61 3.83
N ARG A 13 11.03 -13.10 3.07
CA ARG A 13 10.81 -13.95 1.91
C ARG A 13 10.03 -15.21 2.27
N LEU A 14 10.50 -15.93 3.27
CA LEU A 14 9.90 -17.18 3.73
C LEU A 14 8.51 -16.94 4.31
N CYS A 15 8.30 -15.83 5.02
CA CYS A 15 6.98 -15.43 5.51
C CYS A 15 6.01 -15.23 4.35
N LEU A 16 6.37 -14.41 3.35
CA LEU A 16 5.52 -14.16 2.18
C LEU A 16 5.21 -15.46 1.42
N LEU A 17 6.20 -16.30 1.15
CA LEU A 17 6.00 -17.56 0.44
C LEU A 17 5.13 -18.54 1.22
N LYS A 18 5.27 -18.62 2.55
CA LYS A 18 4.39 -19.43 3.41
C LYS A 18 2.96 -18.92 3.38
N THR A 19 2.77 -17.60 3.49
CA THR A 19 1.44 -16.97 3.44
C THR A 19 0.78 -17.21 2.09
N LEU A 20 1.47 -16.92 0.98
CA LEU A 20 0.96 -17.15 -0.37
C LEU A 20 0.66 -18.63 -0.62
N GLY A 21 1.53 -19.52 -0.16
CA GLY A 21 1.34 -20.97 -0.23
C GLY A 21 0.12 -21.46 0.56
N ALA A 22 -0.12 -20.92 1.77
CA ALA A 22 -1.30 -21.24 2.57
C ALA A 22 -2.61 -20.79 1.90
N HIS A 23 -2.56 -19.74 1.08
CA HIS A 23 -3.67 -19.27 0.27
C HIS A 23 -3.69 -19.86 -1.16
N ASN A 24 -2.81 -20.81 -1.47
CA ASN A 24 -2.64 -21.44 -2.78
C ASN A 24 -2.46 -20.43 -3.94
N GLN A 25 -1.73 -19.34 -3.67
CA GLN A 25 -1.47 -18.25 -4.63
C GLN A 25 -0.09 -18.40 -5.25
N ARG A 26 -0.04 -18.79 -6.53
CA ARG A 26 1.18 -18.78 -7.35
C ARG A 26 1.30 -17.54 -8.24
N GLN A 27 0.21 -16.79 -8.32
CA GLN A 27 0.09 -15.53 -9.02
C GLN A 27 -0.74 -14.60 -8.15
N VAL A 28 -0.48 -13.29 -8.27
CA VAL A 28 -1.20 -12.26 -7.55
C VAL A 28 -1.56 -11.12 -8.51
N PRO A 29 -2.82 -10.63 -8.53
CA PRO A 29 -3.23 -9.58 -9.46
C PRO A 29 -2.69 -8.23 -9.02
N CYS A 30 -2.09 -7.45 -9.92
CA CYS A 30 -1.72 -6.07 -9.61
C CYS A 30 -2.96 -5.27 -9.18
N ILE A 31 -2.89 -4.53 -8.08
CA ILE A 31 -4.04 -3.72 -7.62
C ILE A 31 -4.47 -2.63 -8.62
N ALA A 32 -3.54 -2.21 -9.48
CA ALA A 32 -3.72 -1.09 -10.40
C ALA A 32 -4.25 -1.53 -11.77
N CYS A 33 -3.58 -2.50 -12.41
CA CYS A 33 -3.95 -2.97 -13.74
C CYS A 33 -4.63 -4.34 -13.77
N HIS A 34 -4.80 -4.98 -12.61
CA HIS A 34 -5.42 -6.31 -12.44
C HIS A 34 -4.73 -7.47 -13.17
N LYS A 35 -3.61 -7.21 -13.87
CA LYS A 35 -2.80 -8.24 -14.50
C LYS A 35 -2.16 -9.12 -13.44
N ASP A 36 -2.26 -10.44 -13.63
CA ASP A 36 -1.59 -11.43 -12.79
C ASP A 36 -0.07 -11.31 -12.87
N ILE A 37 0.57 -11.29 -11.71
CA ILE A 37 2.02 -11.25 -11.52
C ILE A 37 2.46 -12.59 -10.96
N ILE A 38 3.49 -13.20 -11.55
CA ILE A 38 4.03 -14.49 -11.10
C ILE A 38 4.78 -14.30 -9.77
N VAL A 39 4.56 -15.23 -8.84
CA VAL A 39 5.33 -15.31 -7.58
C VAL A 39 6.54 -16.22 -7.78
N TYR A 40 7.73 -15.67 -7.57
CA TYR A 40 9.01 -16.39 -7.63
C TYR A 40 9.41 -16.90 -6.24
N ASP A 41 10.28 -17.92 -6.18
CA ASP A 41 10.83 -18.47 -4.94
C ASP A 41 12.08 -17.72 -4.44
N LYS A 42 12.69 -16.91 -5.31
CA LYS A 42 13.85 -16.05 -5.08
C LYS A 42 13.51 -14.59 -5.33
N TYR A 43 14.32 -13.69 -4.80
CA TYR A 43 14.16 -12.26 -5.06
C TYR A 43 14.50 -11.89 -6.52
N PRO A 44 13.78 -10.91 -7.11
CA PRO A 44 12.57 -10.29 -6.58
C PRO A 44 11.40 -11.29 -6.56
N LEU A 45 10.55 -11.26 -5.53
CA LEU A 45 9.46 -12.26 -5.40
C LEU A 45 8.33 -12.07 -6.42
N ILE A 46 8.20 -10.86 -6.96
CA ILE A 46 7.29 -10.51 -8.05
C ILE A 46 7.97 -9.45 -8.92
N ASP A 47 7.51 -9.29 -10.16
CA ASP A 47 7.86 -8.14 -11.02
C ASP A 47 7.13 -6.87 -10.56
N GLY A 48 7.44 -6.41 -9.34
CA GLY A 48 6.69 -5.40 -8.63
C GLY A 48 7.16 -5.23 -7.18
N THR A 49 6.29 -4.73 -6.32
CA THR A 49 6.54 -4.65 -4.87
C THR A 49 5.31 -5.06 -4.08
N PHE A 50 5.53 -5.71 -2.94
CA PHE A 50 4.47 -6.00 -1.98
C PHE A 50 4.35 -4.88 -0.96
N PHE A 51 3.16 -4.71 -0.42
CA PHE A 51 2.93 -3.84 0.71
C PHE A 51 1.78 -4.34 1.59
N LEU A 52 1.74 -3.90 2.83
CA LEU A 52 0.63 -4.15 3.75
C LEU A 52 -0.33 -2.97 3.76
N SER A 53 -1.62 -3.28 3.71
CA SER A 53 -2.68 -2.28 3.81
C SER A 53 -3.77 -2.74 4.78
N PRO A 54 -4.38 -1.84 5.58
CA PRO A 54 -5.51 -2.21 6.42
C PRO A 54 -6.78 -2.43 5.59
N VAL A 55 -6.78 -2.10 4.30
CA VAL A 55 -7.87 -2.35 3.37
C VAL A 55 -7.46 -3.29 2.24
N LEU A 56 -8.42 -4.02 1.70
CA LEU A 56 -8.25 -4.81 0.50
C LEU A 56 -8.55 -3.94 -0.72
N HIS A 57 -7.53 -3.42 -1.40
CA HIS A 57 -7.73 -2.61 -2.62
C HIS A 57 -8.25 -3.48 -3.76
N HIS A 58 -7.61 -4.64 -3.98
CA HIS A 58 -8.01 -5.58 -5.02
C HIS A 58 -7.40 -6.97 -4.79
N GLY A 59 -8.03 -7.98 -5.38
CA GLY A 59 -7.52 -9.35 -5.42
C GLY A 59 -7.95 -10.21 -4.24
N PRO A 60 -7.31 -11.36 -4.03
CA PRO A 60 -7.66 -12.28 -2.95
C PRO A 60 -7.40 -11.65 -1.57
N PRO A 61 -8.22 -11.94 -0.56
CA PRO A 61 -8.05 -11.45 0.81
C PRO A 61 -6.93 -12.24 1.52
N ILE A 62 -5.68 -11.96 1.18
CA ILE A 62 -4.50 -12.58 1.80
C ILE A 62 -4.19 -11.82 3.08
N GLU A 63 -4.61 -12.39 4.22
CA GLU A 63 -4.54 -11.72 5.51
C GLU A 63 -3.21 -12.03 6.23
N VAL A 64 -2.62 -11.00 6.82
CA VAL A 64 -1.37 -11.08 7.59
C VAL A 64 -1.56 -10.35 8.91
N MET A 65 -1.13 -10.96 10.02
CA MET A 65 -1.06 -10.29 11.31
C MET A 65 0.26 -9.54 11.43
N TYR A 66 0.20 -8.21 11.55
CA TYR A 66 1.37 -7.35 11.73
C TYR A 66 1.11 -6.37 12.89
N GLU A 67 2.02 -6.34 13.88
CA GLU A 67 1.89 -5.53 15.10
C GLU A 67 0.53 -5.67 15.81
N GLY A 68 -0.01 -6.90 15.84
CA GLY A 68 -1.31 -7.20 16.46
C GLY A 68 -2.53 -6.70 15.68
N ARG A 69 -2.34 -6.14 14.47
CA ARG A 69 -3.40 -5.70 13.58
C ARG A 69 -3.51 -6.63 12.38
N LYS A 70 -4.75 -6.86 11.93
CA LYS A 70 -5.02 -7.52 10.66
C LYS A 70 -4.68 -6.56 9.52
N GLN A 71 -3.88 -7.02 8.58
CA GLN A 71 -3.51 -6.35 7.35
C GLN A 71 -3.78 -7.26 6.15
N TYR A 72 -3.89 -6.68 4.97
CA TYR A 72 -3.96 -7.38 3.70
C TYR A 72 -2.62 -7.24 2.98
N LEU A 73 -2.09 -8.35 2.49
CA LEU A 73 -0.96 -8.35 1.56
C LEU A 73 -1.46 -7.86 0.20
N GLN A 74 -0.87 -6.78 -0.30
CA GLN A 74 -1.22 -6.13 -1.56
C GLN A 74 0.02 -5.99 -2.44
N GLN A 75 -0.19 -5.81 -3.75
CA GLN A 75 0.89 -5.83 -4.74
C GLN A 75 0.65 -4.88 -5.90
N ILE A 76 1.73 -4.29 -6.39
CA ILE A 76 1.72 -3.45 -7.58
C ILE A 76 2.86 -3.88 -8.52
N CYS A 77 2.56 -4.06 -9.81
CA CYS A 77 3.57 -4.46 -10.79
C CYS A 77 4.49 -3.29 -11.13
N VAL A 78 5.68 -3.62 -11.64
CA VAL A 78 6.70 -2.64 -12.04
C VAL A 78 6.19 -1.62 -13.06
N SER A 79 5.35 -2.05 -14.01
CA SER A 79 4.75 -1.14 -14.99
C SER A 79 3.88 -0.08 -14.33
N CYS A 80 3.03 -0.47 -13.37
CA CYS A 80 2.16 0.46 -12.65
C CYS A 80 2.93 1.34 -11.66
N LEU A 81 3.99 0.82 -11.01
CA LEU A 81 4.89 1.63 -10.18
C LEU A 81 5.54 2.76 -10.96
N TRP A 82 5.85 2.52 -12.24
CA TRP A 82 6.54 3.48 -13.10
C TRP A 82 5.61 4.28 -14.01
N SER A 83 4.31 4.00 -13.99
CA SER A 83 3.28 4.81 -14.64
C SER A 83 3.11 6.15 -13.94
N ASP A 84 2.47 7.09 -14.64
CA ASP A 84 2.12 8.39 -14.07
C ASP A 84 0.74 8.29 -13.41
N TRP A 85 0.68 8.64 -12.13
CA TRP A 85 -0.52 8.56 -11.30
C TRP A 85 -1.11 9.94 -11.12
N LYS A 86 -2.39 10.07 -11.48
CA LYS A 86 -3.15 11.32 -11.38
C LYS A 86 -4.26 11.17 -10.37
N CYS A 87 -4.43 12.15 -9.50
CA CYS A 87 -5.55 12.16 -8.57
C CYS A 87 -6.84 12.56 -9.27
N ASN A 88 -7.92 11.78 -9.11
CA ASN A 88 -9.22 12.08 -9.71
C ASN A 88 -9.89 13.31 -9.10
N ASN A 89 -9.53 13.67 -7.86
CA ASN A 89 -10.10 14.81 -7.16
C ASN A 89 -9.49 16.17 -7.57
N CYS A 90 -8.14 16.30 -7.54
CA CYS A 90 -7.48 17.58 -7.84
C CYS A 90 -6.73 17.62 -9.18
N GLY A 91 -6.64 16.49 -9.89
CA GLY A 91 -5.90 16.40 -11.15
C GLY A 91 -4.38 16.49 -11.04
N ARG A 92 -3.81 16.65 -9.84
CA ARG A 92 -2.35 16.63 -9.64
C ARG A 92 -1.77 15.24 -9.93
N ASP A 93 -0.61 15.24 -10.55
CA ASP A 93 0.27 14.09 -10.75
C ASP A 93 1.54 14.22 -9.88
N GLY A 94 2.48 13.27 -10.00
CA GLY A 94 3.79 13.31 -9.33
C GLY A 94 3.79 13.09 -7.81
N TRP A 95 2.62 13.07 -7.17
CA TRP A 95 2.48 12.83 -5.72
C TRP A 95 2.80 11.39 -5.31
N PHE A 96 2.62 10.43 -6.22
CA PHE A 96 3.01 9.03 -6.01
C PHE A 96 4.35 8.78 -6.67
N ASN A 97 5.39 8.56 -5.86
CA ASN A 97 6.74 8.30 -6.35
C ASN A 97 7.07 6.80 -6.37
N GLY A 98 6.30 6.01 -7.15
CA GLY A 98 6.49 4.57 -7.26
C GLY A 98 7.88 4.17 -7.81
N ARG A 99 8.53 5.05 -8.58
CA ARG A 99 9.90 4.83 -9.11
C ARG A 99 10.98 4.80 -8.02
N ALA A 100 10.71 5.37 -6.85
CA ALA A 100 11.63 5.33 -5.71
C ALA A 100 11.46 4.08 -4.84
N LEU A 101 10.45 3.23 -5.11
CA LEU A 101 10.22 2.01 -4.34
C LEU A 101 11.13 0.88 -4.84
N ILE A 102 11.64 0.09 -3.89
CA ILE A 102 12.47 -1.08 -4.17
C ILE A 102 11.55 -2.19 -4.69
N LEU A 103 11.99 -2.87 -5.75
CA LEU A 103 11.30 -4.01 -6.32
C LEU A 103 11.59 -5.28 -5.52
N GLY A 104 10.63 -6.19 -5.46
CA GLY A 104 10.75 -7.48 -4.79
C GLY A 104 10.80 -7.40 -3.27
N THR A 105 10.52 -6.25 -2.66
CA THR A 105 10.47 -6.09 -1.19
C THR A 105 9.04 -6.05 -0.66
N LEU A 106 8.91 -5.92 0.67
CA LEU A 106 7.67 -5.69 1.39
C LEU A 106 7.72 -4.32 2.11
N TYR A 107 6.75 -3.46 1.83
CA TYR A 107 6.51 -2.25 2.61
C TYR A 107 5.44 -2.50 3.69
N TYR A 108 5.72 -2.16 4.95
CA TYR A 108 4.79 -2.36 6.08
C TYR A 108 3.75 -1.23 6.23
N TYR A 109 3.50 -0.48 5.17
CA TYR A 109 2.53 0.61 5.12
C TYR A 109 1.87 0.68 3.75
N ASP A 110 0.71 1.33 3.67
CA ASP A 110 -0.03 1.52 2.44
C ASP A 110 0.69 2.53 1.52
N ILE A 111 1.40 2.03 0.52
CA ILE A 111 2.23 2.85 -0.37
C ILE A 111 1.40 3.79 -1.25
N ILE A 112 0.14 3.45 -1.53
CA ILE A 112 -0.77 4.28 -2.34
C ILE A 112 -1.22 5.50 -1.54
N SER A 113 -1.42 5.32 -0.24
CA SER A 113 -1.84 6.36 0.68
C SER A 113 -0.68 7.25 1.12
N ALA A 114 0.56 6.76 1.04
CA ALA A 114 1.78 7.47 1.41
C ALA A 114 1.96 8.78 0.62
N GLY A 115 1.68 8.74 -0.68
CA GLY A 115 1.67 9.94 -1.51
C GLY A 115 0.36 10.72 -1.34
N LYS A 116 0.41 11.99 -0.94
CA LYS A 116 -0.80 12.81 -0.76
C LYS A 116 -0.75 14.10 -1.56
N CYS A 117 -1.77 14.28 -2.38
CA CYS A 117 -2.04 15.52 -3.09
C CYS A 117 -3.28 16.26 -2.59
N CYS A 118 -4.14 15.65 -1.76
CA CYS A 118 -5.36 16.28 -1.22
C CYS A 118 -5.44 16.01 0.28
N PRO A 119 -5.99 16.94 1.07
CA PRO A 119 -6.36 16.63 2.45
C PRO A 119 -7.42 15.51 2.45
N PRO A 120 -7.40 14.63 3.47
CA PRO A 120 -8.38 13.55 3.55
C PRO A 120 -9.76 14.08 3.91
N THR A 121 -10.77 13.44 3.33
CA THR A 121 -12.18 13.71 3.58
C THR A 121 -12.82 12.49 4.23
N CYS A 122 -13.88 12.70 5.00
CA CYS A 122 -14.67 11.62 5.54
C CYS A 122 -15.17 10.70 4.41
N THR A 123 -14.97 9.39 4.56
CA THR A 123 -15.39 8.37 3.59
C THR A 123 -16.91 8.22 3.50
N VAL A 124 -17.65 8.70 4.52
CA VAL A 124 -19.11 8.64 4.61
C VAL A 124 -19.78 9.93 4.14
N CYS A 125 -19.50 11.07 4.80
CA CYS A 125 -20.18 12.33 4.52
C CYS A 125 -19.38 13.28 3.62
N ARG A 126 -18.17 12.90 3.19
CA ARG A 126 -17.26 13.71 2.36
C ARG A 126 -16.81 15.06 2.95
N SER A 127 -17.18 15.36 4.20
CA SER A 127 -16.70 16.57 4.88
C SER A 127 -15.18 16.51 5.10
N PRO A 128 -14.46 17.64 4.98
CA PRO A 128 -13.03 17.71 5.26
C PRO A 128 -12.73 17.26 6.68
N LEU A 129 -11.67 16.46 6.85
CA LEU A 129 -11.23 16.06 8.18
C LEU A 129 -10.31 17.11 8.78
N LEU A 130 -10.62 17.49 10.02
CA LEU A 130 -9.75 18.31 10.84
C LEU A 130 -8.63 17.44 11.40
N ILE A 131 -7.62 17.16 10.58
CA ILE A 131 -6.42 16.45 11.03
C ILE A 131 -5.46 17.48 11.66
N PRO A 132 -5.03 17.27 12.91
CA PRO A 132 -4.05 18.14 13.55
C PRO A 132 -2.76 18.29 12.72
N GLU A 133 -2.23 19.50 12.62
CA GLU A 133 -1.05 19.80 11.79
C GLU A 133 0.18 18.94 12.16
N ASN A 134 0.36 18.63 13.45
CA ASN A 134 1.43 17.76 13.91
C ASN A 134 1.35 16.34 13.32
N VAL A 135 0.14 15.81 13.11
CA VAL A 135 -0.07 14.49 12.48
C VAL A 135 0.29 14.56 11.00
N VAL A 136 -0.13 15.64 10.31
CA VAL A 136 0.23 15.87 8.91
C VAL A 136 1.75 15.98 8.75
N MET A 137 2.42 16.73 9.62
CA MET A 137 3.88 16.88 9.59
C MET A 137 4.60 15.55 9.84
N GLN A 138 4.12 14.72 10.78
CA GLN A 138 4.72 13.40 11.00
C GLN A 138 4.58 12.49 9.78
N ILE A 139 3.43 12.52 9.10
CA ILE A 139 3.22 11.78 7.85
C ILE A 139 4.19 12.25 6.76
N VAL A 140 4.32 13.57 6.57
CA VAL A 140 5.26 14.15 5.58
C VAL A 140 6.70 13.77 5.88
N ASN A 141 7.05 13.64 7.17
CA ASN A 141 8.37 13.19 7.63
C ASN A 141 8.54 11.65 7.60
N GLY A 142 7.60 10.91 7.00
CA GLY A 142 7.73 9.47 6.76
C GLY A 142 7.09 8.57 7.84
N ASN A 143 6.34 9.12 8.81
CA ASN A 143 5.57 8.30 9.75
C ASN A 143 4.25 7.83 9.11
N TYR A 144 4.34 6.90 8.17
CA TYR A 144 3.19 6.37 7.43
C TYR A 144 2.26 5.50 8.28
N SER A 145 2.71 5.01 9.44
CA SER A 145 1.87 4.22 10.36
C SER A 145 0.63 4.99 10.84
N LEU A 146 0.71 6.32 10.92
CA LEU A 146 -0.42 7.19 11.29
C LEU A 146 -1.57 7.16 10.27
N MET A 147 -1.32 6.70 9.05
CA MET A 147 -2.38 6.56 8.03
C MET A 147 -3.34 5.41 8.33
N ASN A 148 -2.88 4.43 9.12
CA ASN A 148 -3.64 3.23 9.46
C ASN A 148 -4.48 3.43 10.74
N GLU A 149 -4.58 4.66 11.25
CA GLU A 149 -5.35 4.98 12.45
C GLU A 149 -6.80 5.34 12.12
N LEU A 150 -7.71 4.92 13.01
CA LEU A 150 -9.13 5.26 12.92
C LEU A 150 -9.33 6.72 13.33
N VAL A 151 -9.90 7.53 12.44
CA VAL A 151 -10.18 8.94 12.67
C VAL A 151 -11.69 9.14 12.79
N THR A 152 -12.14 9.84 13.83
CA THR A 152 -13.56 10.20 13.99
C THR A 152 -13.84 11.49 13.20
N CYS A 153 -14.83 11.44 12.30
CA CYS A 153 -15.30 12.61 11.58
C CYS A 153 -16.06 13.56 12.51
N SER A 154 -15.63 14.82 12.59
CA SER A 154 -16.31 15.85 13.40
C SER A 154 -17.69 16.25 12.86
N SER A 155 -17.96 16.01 11.58
CA SER A 155 -19.22 16.38 10.94
C SER A 155 -20.32 15.33 11.08
N CYS A 156 -20.00 14.04 10.95
CA CYS A 156 -21.01 12.97 11.00
C CYS A 156 -20.77 11.90 12.08
N GLY A 157 -19.65 11.98 12.82
CA GLY A 157 -19.34 11.09 13.93
C GLY A 157 -18.84 9.69 13.54
N CYS A 158 -18.76 9.33 12.26
CA CYS A 158 -18.22 8.02 11.86
C CYS A 158 -16.74 7.91 12.21
N LYS A 159 -16.29 6.71 12.60
CA LYS A 159 -14.91 6.41 12.97
C LYS A 159 -14.36 5.34 12.03
N GLU A 160 -13.56 5.74 11.05
CA GLU A 160 -13.08 4.87 9.96
C GLU A 160 -11.63 5.20 9.56
N LEU A 161 -11.06 4.39 8.65
CA LEU A 161 -9.74 4.59 8.06
C LEU A 161 -9.76 5.66 6.95
N HIS A 162 -10.02 6.92 7.32
CA HIS A 162 -10.17 8.00 6.35
C HIS A 162 -8.86 8.43 5.66
N CYS A 163 -7.72 8.04 6.20
CA CYS A 163 -6.42 8.39 5.66
C CYS A 163 -5.97 7.45 4.53
N ILE A 164 -6.66 6.33 4.32
CA ILE A 164 -6.38 5.39 3.24
C ILE A 164 -7.03 5.87 1.95
N ARG A 165 -6.28 5.82 0.84
CA ARG A 165 -6.78 6.17 -0.50
C ARG A 165 -7.26 4.94 -1.23
N ASP A 166 -8.43 5.02 -1.84
CA ASP A 166 -8.90 3.98 -2.74
C ASP A 166 -8.21 4.09 -4.11
N THR A 167 -7.89 2.96 -4.73
CA THR A 167 -7.46 2.92 -6.13
C THR A 167 -8.48 3.52 -7.11
N ALA A 168 -9.75 3.61 -6.74
CA ALA A 168 -10.80 4.31 -7.50
C ALA A 168 -10.62 5.85 -7.50
N ASP A 169 -9.89 6.42 -6.54
CA ASP A 169 -9.62 7.86 -6.46
C ASP A 169 -8.43 8.31 -7.32
N VAL A 170 -7.84 7.39 -8.08
CA VAL A 170 -6.67 7.63 -8.92
C VAL A 170 -6.88 7.15 -10.35
N THR A 171 -6.31 7.86 -11.30
CA THR A 171 -6.15 7.43 -12.69
C THR A 171 -4.69 7.09 -12.90
N ILE A 172 -4.43 5.93 -13.49
CA ILE A 172 -3.09 5.43 -13.77
C ILE A 172 -2.94 5.41 -15.28
N ALA A 173 -1.95 6.14 -15.80
CA ALA A 173 -1.68 6.13 -17.23
C ALA A 173 -1.28 4.70 -17.67
N ALA A 174 -2.08 4.14 -18.58
CA ALA A 174 -1.73 2.89 -19.24
C ALA A 174 -0.45 3.11 -20.06
N ARG A 175 0.54 2.25 -19.84
CA ARG A 175 1.74 2.15 -20.67
C ARG A 175 1.68 0.91 -21.52
#